data_AF-M7W116-F1
#
_entry.id   AF-M7W116-F1
#
_cell.length_a   1.000
_cell.length_b   1.000
_cell.length_c   1.000
_cell.angle_alpha   90.00
_cell.angle_beta   90.00
_cell.angle_gamma   90.00
#
_symmetry.space_group_name_H-M   'P 1'
#
loop_
_entity.id
_entity.type
_entity.pdbx_description
1 polymer ?
#
loop_
_entity_poly.entity_id
_entity_poly.type
_entity_poly.pdbx_seq_one_letter_code
_entity_poly.pdbx_strand_id
1 'polypeptide(L)'
;MKFIVITLFIAIAFAMCEHRDIIGKDLITPKLAQCLAGKHALAALVAFTNDGKFNFNSLKNGAYLRGAGFRSDDIEFIFRPCVTCGNIGGQLQTYKVRTEDLPHHGVILEIREGQWSSDKTLNQQTFNELMGATINLGEPIMILTGKEEWSNIFGADYTHPLAVHYPLIYIGNEQETFDDFVPFAGWTKPTEKAKNVPVAVCDASIKQTLRRCDY
;
A
#
# COMPACT_ATOMS: atom_id res chain seq x y z
N MET A 1 -41.45 -10.80 43.34
CA MET A 1 -41.03 -10.26 42.03
C MET A 1 -39.59 -9.79 42.14
N LYS A 2 -38.64 -10.50 41.51
CA LYS A 2 -37.24 -10.06 41.41
C LYS A 2 -37.08 -9.29 40.09
N PHE A 3 -36.79 -7.99 40.18
CA PHE A 3 -36.42 -7.20 39.02
C PHE A 3 -34.93 -7.45 38.71
N ILE A 4 -34.65 -8.05 37.56
CA ILE A 4 -33.30 -8.14 37.00
C ILE A 4 -33.09 -6.85 36.20
N VAL A 5 -32.20 -5.99 36.68
CA VAL A 5 -31.74 -4.82 35.93
C VAL A 5 -30.63 -5.30 34.99
N ILE A 6 -30.93 -5.37 33.70
CA ILE A 6 -29.95 -5.62 32.65
C ILE A 6 -29.35 -4.27 32.28
N THR A 7 -28.12 -4.01 32.73
CA THR A 7 -27.37 -2.83 32.31
C THR A 7 -26.85 -3.06 30.90
N LEU A 8 -27.45 -2.38 29.93
CA LEU A 8 -27.00 -2.35 28.54
C LEU A 8 -25.72 -1.50 28.45
N PHE A 9 -24.56 -2.13 28.31
CA PHE A 9 -23.33 -1.42 27.95
C PHE A 9 -23.41 -1.05 26.46
N ILE A 10 -23.71 0.21 26.17
CA ILE A 10 -23.49 0.76 24.83
C ILE A 10 -21.99 0.97 24.68
N ALA A 11 -21.31 0.01 24.05
CA ALA A 11 -19.94 0.21 23.60
C ALA A 11 -19.99 1.24 22.46
N ILE A 12 -19.57 2.46 22.74
CA ILE A 12 -19.28 3.45 21.72
C ILE A 12 -18.02 2.94 21.01
N ALA A 13 -18.19 2.21 19.92
CA ALA A 13 -17.11 1.88 19.02
C ALA A 13 -16.68 3.18 18.35
N PHE A 14 -15.66 3.84 18.92
CA PHE A 14 -14.88 4.77 18.13
C PHE A 14 -14.32 3.95 16.97
N ALA A 15 -14.70 4.31 15.73
CA ALA A 15 -14.03 3.78 14.55
C ALA A 15 -12.55 4.17 14.69
N MET A 16 -11.73 3.22 15.13
CA MET A 16 -10.29 3.42 15.25
C MET A 16 -9.74 3.43 13.84
N CYS A 17 -9.04 4.50 13.45
CA CYS A 17 -8.34 4.53 12.18
C CYS A 17 -7.30 3.41 12.22
N GLU A 18 -7.25 2.60 11.18
CA GLU A 18 -6.34 1.46 11.12
C GLU A 18 -5.01 1.91 10.53
N HIS A 19 -3.92 1.55 11.19
CA HIS A 19 -2.58 1.70 10.61
C HIS A 19 -2.21 0.44 9.82
N ARG A 20 -1.47 0.64 8.72
CA ARG A 20 -0.82 -0.43 7.98
C ARG A 20 0.69 -0.34 8.13
N ASP A 21 1.31 -1.43 8.54
CA ASP A 21 2.78 -1.53 8.59
C ASP A 21 3.35 -1.93 7.22
N ILE A 22 4.16 -1.05 6.62
CA ILE A 22 4.86 -1.33 5.35
C ILE A 22 6.23 -1.94 5.63
N ILE A 23 6.36 -3.21 5.31
CA ILE A 23 7.59 -3.98 5.43
C ILE A 23 8.34 -3.92 4.11
N GLY A 24 9.59 -3.46 4.19
CA GLY A 24 10.48 -3.29 3.05
C GLY A 24 10.92 -4.62 2.42
N LYS A 25 11.99 -4.54 1.61
CA LYS A 25 12.51 -5.70 0.89
C LYS A 25 13.22 -6.73 1.80
N ASP A 26 13.64 -6.30 2.99
CA ASP A 26 14.47 -7.10 3.88
C ASP A 26 13.62 -8.11 4.67
N LEU A 27 14.27 -9.19 5.11
CA LEU A 27 13.64 -10.23 5.91
C LEU A 27 13.39 -9.71 7.33
N ILE A 28 12.15 -9.79 7.82
CA ILE A 28 11.82 -9.48 9.22
C ILE A 28 12.07 -10.68 10.12
N THR A 29 12.12 -10.44 11.43
CA THR A 29 12.17 -11.54 12.41
C THR A 29 10.75 -11.96 12.82
N PRO A 30 10.54 -13.22 13.26
CA PRO A 30 9.28 -13.65 13.86
C PRO A 30 8.87 -12.79 15.08
N LYS A 31 9.85 -12.35 15.88
CA LYS A 31 9.61 -11.46 17.02
C LYS A 31 9.03 -10.12 16.58
N LEU A 32 9.56 -9.53 15.51
CA LEU A 32 9.01 -8.28 14.96
C LEU A 32 7.56 -8.51 14.47
N ALA A 33 7.33 -9.56 13.69
CA ALA A 33 5.98 -9.89 13.22
C ALA A 33 4.97 -10.04 14.37
N GLN A 34 5.34 -10.74 15.44
CA GLN A 34 4.50 -10.91 16.63
C GLN A 34 4.17 -9.58 17.32
N CYS A 35 5.13 -8.66 17.37
CA CYS A 35 4.91 -7.36 17.97
C CYS A 35 3.98 -6.49 17.10
N LEU A 36 4.14 -6.50 15.77
CA LEU A 36 3.26 -5.76 14.85
C LEU A 36 1.81 -6.26 14.94
N ALA A 37 1.60 -7.57 14.98
CA ALA A 37 0.26 -8.17 15.11
C ALA A 37 -0.45 -7.77 16.42
N GLY A 38 0.31 -7.45 17.47
CA GLY A 38 -0.23 -6.93 18.73
C GLY A 38 -0.58 -5.44 18.71
N LYS A 39 -0.26 -4.72 17.63
CA LYS A 39 -0.47 -3.27 17.50
C LYS A 39 -1.43 -2.90 16.38
N HIS A 40 -1.30 -3.53 15.22
CA HIS A 40 -2.07 -3.18 14.03
C HIS A 40 -2.58 -4.44 13.34
N ALA A 41 -3.68 -4.30 12.60
CA ALA A 41 -4.30 -5.40 11.88
C ALA A 41 -3.79 -5.52 10.43
N LEU A 42 -3.28 -4.43 9.86
CA LEU A 42 -2.95 -4.33 8.44
C LEU A 42 -1.44 -4.34 8.19
N ALA A 43 -0.99 -5.02 7.14
CA ALA A 43 0.42 -5.01 6.72
C ALA A 43 0.56 -5.01 5.20
N ALA A 44 1.65 -4.44 4.69
CA ALA A 44 2.03 -4.58 3.29
C ALA A 44 3.49 -5.01 3.15
N LEU A 45 3.76 -5.88 2.17
CA LEU A 45 5.09 -6.45 1.92
C LEU A 45 5.59 -6.08 0.53
N VAL A 46 6.82 -5.59 0.39
CA VAL A 46 7.44 -5.41 -0.93
C VAL A 46 7.65 -6.78 -1.60
N ALA A 47 6.83 -7.10 -2.60
CA ALA A 47 6.88 -8.35 -3.34
C ALA A 47 7.61 -8.22 -4.68
N PHE A 48 7.61 -7.03 -5.29
CA PHE A 48 8.37 -6.73 -6.50
C PHE A 48 9.17 -5.45 -6.32
N THR A 49 10.45 -5.48 -6.68
CA THR A 49 11.40 -4.39 -6.43
C THR A 49 11.69 -3.58 -7.70
N ASN A 50 12.08 -2.32 -7.50
CA ASN A 50 12.39 -1.36 -8.56
C ASN A 50 13.69 -1.67 -9.33
N ASP A 51 14.32 -2.83 -9.10
CA ASP A 51 15.37 -3.42 -9.93
C ASP A 51 14.84 -4.53 -10.86
N GLY A 52 13.50 -4.66 -10.98
CA GLY A 52 12.83 -5.53 -11.92
C GLY A 52 12.69 -6.98 -11.47
N LYS A 53 12.73 -7.24 -10.16
CA LYS A 53 12.79 -8.60 -9.60
C LYS A 53 11.71 -8.87 -8.56
N PHE A 54 11.31 -10.14 -8.48
CA PHE A 54 10.50 -10.62 -7.37
C PHE A 54 11.36 -10.71 -6.10
N ASN A 55 10.84 -10.19 -4.99
CA ASN A 55 11.48 -10.25 -3.70
C ASN A 55 11.09 -11.55 -2.96
N PHE A 56 11.98 -12.53 -2.95
CA PHE A 56 11.73 -13.80 -2.26
C PHE A 56 11.59 -13.68 -0.73
N ASN A 57 12.03 -12.58 -0.10
CA ASN A 57 11.78 -12.35 1.33
C ASN A 57 10.29 -12.14 1.62
N SER A 58 9.49 -11.65 0.66
CA SER A 58 8.04 -11.48 0.82
C SER A 58 7.33 -12.79 1.20
N LEU A 59 7.82 -13.93 0.71
CA LEU A 59 7.30 -15.26 1.05
C LEU A 59 7.44 -15.55 2.54
N LYS A 60 8.64 -15.35 3.07
CA LYS A 60 8.96 -15.59 4.48
C LYS A 60 8.32 -14.55 5.38
N ASN A 61 8.35 -13.27 4.99
CA ASN A 61 7.70 -12.19 5.72
C ASN A 61 6.19 -12.46 5.84
N GLY A 62 5.53 -12.86 4.76
CA GLY A 62 4.10 -13.22 4.79
C GLY A 62 3.81 -14.41 5.70
N ALA A 63 4.66 -15.43 5.70
CA ALA A 63 4.53 -16.56 6.63
C ALA A 63 4.71 -16.13 8.09
N TYR A 64 5.66 -15.24 8.39
CA TYR A 64 5.84 -14.70 9.75
C TYR A 64 4.66 -13.86 10.21
N LEU A 65 4.12 -12.99 9.35
CA LEU A 65 2.93 -12.20 9.68
C LEU A 65 1.71 -13.09 9.95
N ARG A 66 1.44 -14.06 9.08
CA ARG A 66 0.32 -14.99 9.29
C ARG A 66 0.51 -15.84 10.54
N GLY A 67 1.73 -16.32 10.80
CA GLY A 67 2.07 -17.03 12.04
C GLY A 67 1.92 -16.19 13.30
N ALA A 68 2.04 -14.86 13.17
CA ALA A 68 1.84 -13.90 14.26
C ALA A 68 0.36 -13.49 14.46
N GLY A 69 -0.53 -13.84 13.53
CA GLY A 69 -1.98 -13.60 13.65
C GLY A 69 -2.59 -12.68 12.59
N PHE A 70 -1.82 -12.13 11.64
CA PHE A 70 -2.38 -11.37 10.52
C PHE A 70 -3.23 -12.28 9.62
N ARG A 71 -4.42 -11.82 9.22
CA ARG A 71 -5.23 -12.52 8.22
C ARG A 71 -4.69 -12.24 6.83
N SER A 72 -4.97 -13.15 5.90
CA SER A 72 -4.54 -12.96 4.50
C SER A 72 -5.24 -11.77 3.85
N ASP A 73 -6.49 -11.50 4.24
CA ASP A 73 -7.27 -10.34 3.79
C ASP A 73 -6.71 -8.99 4.29
N ASP A 74 -5.80 -9.03 5.27
CA ASP A 74 -5.21 -7.84 5.88
C ASP A 74 -3.74 -7.62 5.43
N ILE A 75 -3.27 -8.42 4.46
CA ILE A 75 -1.92 -8.35 3.90
C ILE A 75 -2.01 -7.98 2.41
N GLU A 76 -1.38 -6.89 2.00
CA GLU A 76 -1.15 -6.55 0.60
C GLU A 76 0.29 -6.75 0.20
N PHE A 77 0.49 -6.91 -1.10
CA PHE A 77 1.81 -6.83 -1.69
C PHE A 77 2.05 -5.47 -2.31
N ILE A 78 3.31 -5.02 -2.29
CA ILE A 78 3.75 -3.81 -2.95
C ILE A 78 4.53 -4.21 -4.20
N PHE A 79 4.09 -3.66 -5.33
CA PHE A 79 4.77 -3.73 -6.60
C PHE A 79 5.47 -2.40 -6.88
N ARG A 80 6.80 -2.42 -6.98
CA ARG A 80 7.62 -1.27 -7.35
C ARG A 80 8.06 -1.40 -8.81
N PRO A 81 7.54 -0.58 -9.73
CA PRO A 81 7.89 -0.67 -11.14
C PRO A 81 9.39 -0.38 -11.34
N CYS A 82 10.04 -1.14 -12.22
CA CYS A 82 11.35 -0.77 -12.76
C CYS A 82 11.17 -0.20 -14.17
N VAL A 83 11.01 1.12 -14.29
CA VAL A 83 10.80 1.78 -15.60
C VAL A 83 11.99 1.57 -16.52
N THR A 84 13.21 1.67 -15.98
CA THR A 84 14.46 1.51 -16.74
C THR A 84 14.73 0.07 -17.20
N CYS A 85 14.07 -0.92 -16.58
CA CYS A 85 14.15 -2.32 -17.01
C CYS A 85 13.31 -2.60 -18.27
N GLY A 86 12.36 -1.72 -18.60
CA GLY A 86 11.41 -1.90 -19.70
C GLY A 86 10.38 -3.02 -19.45
N ASN A 87 9.48 -3.23 -20.41
CA ASN A 87 8.44 -4.27 -20.38
C ASN A 87 7.63 -4.30 -19.07
N ILE A 88 7.00 -3.17 -18.71
CA ILE A 88 6.32 -3.04 -17.42
C ILE A 88 5.13 -4.00 -17.29
N GLY A 89 4.42 -4.28 -18.39
CA GLY A 89 3.36 -5.29 -18.43
C GLY A 89 3.90 -6.69 -18.11
N GLY A 90 5.06 -7.05 -18.65
CA GLY A 90 5.74 -8.31 -18.33
C GLY A 90 6.23 -8.39 -16.88
N GLN A 91 6.63 -7.26 -16.29
CA GLN A 91 6.96 -7.19 -14.86
C GLN A 91 5.73 -7.49 -14.00
N LEU A 92 4.58 -6.88 -14.31
CA LEU A 92 3.33 -7.13 -13.57
C LEU A 92 2.83 -8.57 -13.76
N GLN A 93 2.98 -9.15 -14.96
CA GLN A 93 2.68 -10.56 -15.20
C GLN A 93 3.62 -11.47 -14.39
N THR A 94 4.90 -11.13 -14.28
CA THR A 94 5.86 -11.88 -13.47
C THR A 94 5.47 -11.83 -11.99
N TYR A 95 5.09 -10.65 -11.49
CA TYR A 95 4.53 -10.50 -10.15
C TYR A 95 3.33 -11.44 -9.97
N LYS A 96 2.32 -11.36 -10.84
CA LYS A 96 1.10 -12.18 -10.77
C LYS A 96 1.40 -13.68 -10.67
N VAL A 97 2.24 -14.21 -11.55
CA VAL A 97 2.61 -15.64 -11.57
C VAL A 97 3.35 -16.05 -10.29
N ARG A 98 4.11 -15.13 -9.68
CA ARG A 98 4.85 -15.41 -8.44
C ARG A 98 3.99 -15.29 -7.19
N THR A 99 2.85 -14.61 -7.27
CA THR A 99 1.96 -14.34 -6.14
C THR A 99 0.64 -15.11 -6.17
N GLU A 100 0.33 -15.79 -7.28
CA GLU A 100 -0.94 -16.52 -7.50
C GLU A 100 -1.32 -17.47 -6.34
N ASP A 101 -0.37 -18.23 -5.81
CA ASP A 101 -0.60 -19.18 -4.71
C ASP A 101 -0.31 -18.59 -3.31
N LEU A 102 0.01 -17.29 -3.23
CA LEU A 102 0.37 -16.66 -1.96
C LEU A 102 -0.87 -16.02 -1.33
N PRO A 103 -1.17 -16.27 -0.05
CA PRO A 103 -2.29 -15.63 0.62
C PRO A 103 -2.02 -14.13 0.85
N HIS A 104 -2.80 -13.29 0.17
CA HIS A 104 -2.81 -11.83 0.27
C HIS A 104 -4.13 -11.28 -0.28
N HIS A 105 -4.47 -10.03 0.04
CA HIS A 105 -5.70 -9.38 -0.38
C HIS A 105 -5.60 -8.71 -1.76
N GLY A 106 -4.47 -8.10 -2.07
CA GLY A 106 -4.28 -7.36 -3.33
C GLY A 106 -2.93 -6.66 -3.40
N VAL A 107 -2.79 -5.73 -4.34
CA VAL A 107 -1.54 -5.03 -4.63
C VAL A 107 -1.63 -3.51 -4.43
N ILE A 108 -0.54 -2.96 -3.92
CA ILE A 108 -0.23 -1.54 -3.92
C ILE A 108 0.80 -1.28 -5.02
N LEU A 109 0.42 -0.51 -6.03
CA LEU A 109 1.35 0.00 -7.02
C LEU A 109 2.05 1.22 -6.43
N GLU A 110 3.32 1.07 -6.08
CA GLU A 110 4.12 2.15 -5.49
C GLU A 110 4.74 2.98 -6.62
N ILE A 111 4.35 4.26 -6.72
CA ILE A 111 4.77 5.20 -7.77
C ILE A 111 5.55 6.35 -7.11
N ARG A 112 6.89 6.25 -7.14
CA ARG A 112 7.80 7.14 -6.38
C ARG A 112 8.86 7.75 -7.25
N GLU A 113 9.32 8.95 -6.89
CA GLU A 113 10.50 9.52 -7.54
C GLU A 113 11.72 8.61 -7.39
N GLY A 114 12.62 8.66 -8.38
CA GLY A 114 13.79 7.77 -8.47
C GLY A 114 13.50 6.36 -9.01
N GLN A 115 12.22 5.97 -9.18
CA GLN A 115 11.84 4.75 -9.91
C GLN A 115 11.52 5.02 -11.39
N TRP A 116 11.29 6.29 -11.73
CA TRP A 116 10.84 6.76 -13.05
C TRP A 116 11.91 7.60 -13.74
N SER A 117 11.80 7.74 -15.06
CA SER A 117 12.73 8.55 -15.84
C SER A 117 12.51 10.05 -15.61
N SER A 118 13.42 10.90 -16.08
CA SER A 118 13.19 12.34 -16.14
C SER A 118 12.30 12.78 -17.30
N ASP A 119 12.01 11.89 -18.26
CA ASP A 119 11.14 12.16 -19.40
C ASP A 119 9.68 11.87 -19.02
N LYS A 120 8.92 12.94 -18.82
CA LYS A 120 7.49 12.86 -18.46
C LYS A 120 6.66 12.17 -19.53
N THR A 121 6.98 12.33 -20.81
CA THR A 121 6.22 11.69 -21.91
C THR A 121 6.42 10.18 -21.89
N LEU A 122 7.68 9.73 -21.74
CA LEU A 122 8.00 8.32 -21.58
C LEU A 122 7.35 7.72 -20.33
N ASN A 123 7.35 8.46 -19.22
CA ASN A 123 6.71 8.02 -17.98
C ASN A 123 5.20 7.85 -18.17
N GLN A 124 4.52 8.81 -18.81
CA GLN A 124 3.08 8.70 -19.09
C GLN A 124 2.77 7.49 -19.97
N GLN A 125 3.56 7.24 -21.03
CA GLN A 125 3.41 6.07 -21.89
C GLN A 125 3.60 4.76 -21.10
N THR A 126 4.67 4.69 -20.30
CA THR A 126 4.96 3.52 -19.44
C THR A 126 3.85 3.31 -18.41
N PHE A 127 3.30 4.38 -17.83
CA PHE A 127 2.20 4.27 -16.88
C PHE A 127 0.90 3.81 -17.56
N ASN A 128 0.61 4.28 -18.78
CA ASN A 128 -0.52 3.76 -19.57
C ASN A 128 -0.39 2.25 -19.79
N GLU A 129 0.80 1.76 -20.12
CA GLU A 129 1.07 0.32 -20.26
C GLU A 129 0.87 -0.44 -18.94
N LEU A 130 1.39 0.10 -17.84
CA LEU A 130 1.20 -0.48 -16.50
C LEU A 130 -0.29 -0.58 -16.17
N MET A 131 -1.05 0.51 -16.34
CA MET A 131 -2.50 0.53 -16.11
C MET A 131 -3.24 -0.43 -17.03
N GLY A 132 -2.87 -0.54 -18.31
CA GLY A 132 -3.43 -1.54 -19.21
C GLY A 132 -3.20 -2.97 -18.71
N ALA A 133 -2.02 -3.26 -18.17
CA ALA A 133 -1.71 -4.57 -17.60
C ALA A 133 -2.50 -4.88 -16.32
N THR A 134 -2.90 -3.86 -15.55
CA THR A 134 -3.69 -4.06 -14.33
C THR A 134 -5.08 -4.67 -14.58
N ILE A 135 -5.66 -4.46 -15.77
CA ILE A 135 -6.99 -4.97 -16.12
C ILE A 135 -7.07 -6.50 -15.97
N ASN A 136 -5.96 -7.19 -16.25
CA ASN A 136 -5.89 -8.65 -16.21
C ASN A 136 -5.30 -9.19 -14.89
N LEU A 137 -5.03 -8.34 -13.90
CA LEU A 137 -4.38 -8.77 -12.67
C LEU A 137 -5.32 -9.65 -11.83
N GLY A 138 -6.59 -9.26 -11.71
CA GLY A 138 -7.62 -10.06 -11.04
C GLY A 138 -7.67 -9.92 -9.52
N GLU A 139 -6.94 -8.95 -8.96
CA GLU A 139 -6.94 -8.64 -7.52
C GLU A 139 -7.20 -7.15 -7.27
N PRO A 140 -7.67 -6.75 -6.07
CA PRO A 140 -7.77 -5.36 -5.65
C PRO A 140 -6.47 -4.60 -5.82
N ILE A 141 -6.56 -3.36 -6.30
CA ILE A 141 -5.40 -2.49 -6.59
C ILE A 141 -5.54 -1.17 -5.86
N MET A 142 -4.46 -0.72 -5.22
CA MET A 142 -4.31 0.63 -4.70
C MET A 142 -3.09 1.30 -5.35
N ILE A 143 -3.07 2.63 -5.40
CA ILE A 143 -1.92 3.41 -5.88
C ILE A 143 -1.33 4.18 -4.70
N LEU A 144 -0.02 4.06 -4.49
CA LEU A 144 0.73 4.85 -3.51
C LEU A 144 1.59 5.89 -4.23
N THR A 145 1.32 7.16 -4.01
CA THR A 145 2.09 8.28 -4.58
C THR A 145 1.83 9.60 -3.86
N GLY A 146 2.66 10.62 -4.08
CA GLY A 146 2.43 11.98 -3.59
C GLY A 146 2.02 12.93 -4.73
N LYS A 147 1.37 14.05 -4.39
CA LYS A 147 1.02 15.10 -5.37
C LYS A 147 2.25 15.64 -6.09
N GLU A 148 3.30 15.95 -5.32
CA GLU A 148 4.56 16.48 -5.86
C GLU A 148 5.25 15.44 -6.74
N GLU A 149 5.37 14.21 -6.26
CA GLU A 149 5.95 13.10 -7.03
C GLU A 149 5.18 12.86 -8.34
N TRP A 150 3.85 12.84 -8.30
CA TRP A 150 3.03 12.69 -9.50
C TRP A 150 3.31 13.80 -10.53
N SER A 151 3.34 15.05 -10.09
CA SER A 151 3.63 16.21 -10.95
C SER A 151 5.05 16.16 -11.53
N ASN A 152 6.01 15.68 -10.76
CA ASN A 152 7.40 15.56 -11.19
C ASN A 152 7.61 14.38 -12.15
N ILE A 153 6.92 13.26 -11.91
CA ILE A 153 7.03 12.05 -12.74
C ILE A 153 6.23 12.20 -14.04
N PHE A 154 4.99 12.65 -13.98
CA PHE A 154 4.07 12.65 -15.13
C PHE A 154 3.71 14.05 -15.63
N GLY A 155 3.85 15.08 -14.80
CA GLY A 155 3.33 16.42 -15.09
C GLY A 155 2.08 16.74 -14.28
N ALA A 156 1.93 18.01 -13.89
CA ALA A 156 0.88 18.46 -12.98
C ALA A 156 -0.55 18.17 -13.49
N ASP A 157 -0.75 18.26 -14.80
CA ASP A 157 -2.07 18.10 -15.45
C ASP A 157 -2.33 16.67 -15.93
N TYR A 158 -1.38 15.75 -15.74
CA TYR A 158 -1.58 14.38 -16.19
C TYR A 158 -2.60 13.66 -15.29
N THR A 159 -3.61 13.10 -15.94
CA THR A 159 -4.64 12.24 -15.33
C THR A 159 -4.74 10.96 -16.16
N HIS A 160 -5.01 9.83 -15.50
CA HIS A 160 -5.21 8.56 -16.20
C HIS A 160 -6.63 8.03 -15.93
N PRO A 161 -7.44 7.74 -16.96
CA PRO A 161 -8.87 7.43 -16.79
C PRO A 161 -9.14 6.18 -15.96
N LEU A 162 -8.22 5.22 -15.92
CA LEU A 162 -8.36 4.04 -15.05
C LEU A 162 -7.82 4.28 -13.64
N ALA A 163 -6.72 5.03 -13.50
CA ALA A 163 -6.02 5.14 -12.22
C ALA A 163 -6.85 5.91 -11.19
N VAL A 164 -7.62 6.92 -11.65
CA VAL A 164 -8.51 7.73 -10.80
C VAL A 164 -9.56 6.93 -10.05
N HIS A 165 -9.86 5.70 -10.52
CA HIS A 165 -10.83 4.80 -9.88
C HIS A 165 -10.20 3.88 -8.84
N TYR A 166 -8.87 3.79 -8.77
CA TYR A 166 -8.18 3.02 -7.74
C TYR A 166 -8.07 3.83 -6.44
N PRO A 167 -8.26 3.19 -5.26
CA PRO A 167 -7.96 3.78 -3.97
C PRO A 167 -6.54 4.37 -3.92
N LEU A 168 -6.45 5.59 -3.39
CA LEU A 168 -5.19 6.32 -3.26
C LEU A 168 -4.65 6.21 -1.82
N ILE A 169 -3.39 5.78 -1.71
CA ILE A 169 -2.54 5.96 -0.55
C ILE A 169 -1.65 7.17 -0.82
N TYR A 170 -2.04 8.37 -0.37
CA TYR A 170 -1.25 9.57 -0.67
C TYR A 170 -0.09 9.72 0.32
N ILE A 171 1.03 10.27 -0.13
CA ILE A 171 2.12 10.67 0.78
C ILE A 171 1.80 12.05 1.34
N GLY A 172 1.70 12.15 2.66
CA GLY A 172 1.44 13.39 3.37
C GLY A 172 2.43 13.63 4.50
N ASN A 173 2.13 14.63 5.31
CA ASN A 173 2.88 14.99 6.51
C ASN A 173 2.70 13.94 7.64
N GLU A 174 3.25 14.20 8.81
CA GLU A 174 3.22 13.25 9.94
C GLU A 174 1.92 13.24 10.74
N GLN A 175 1.04 14.22 10.52
CA GLN A 175 -0.20 14.37 11.29
C GLN A 175 -1.18 13.24 10.94
N GLU A 176 -1.88 12.72 11.96
CA GLU A 176 -2.89 11.67 11.80
C GLU A 176 -4.26 12.21 11.34
N THR A 177 -4.22 13.24 10.50
CA THR A 177 -5.38 13.81 9.81
C THR A 177 -5.12 13.86 8.31
N PHE A 178 -6.17 14.14 7.54
CA PHE A 178 -6.13 14.21 6.07
C PHE A 178 -6.20 15.65 5.55
N ASP A 179 -6.07 16.64 6.43
CA ASP A 179 -6.28 18.06 6.11
C ASP A 179 -5.21 18.64 5.17
N ASP A 180 -4.07 17.95 5.08
CA ASP A 180 -2.97 18.28 4.18
C ASP A 180 -3.15 17.67 2.77
N PHE A 181 -4.19 16.86 2.55
CA PHE A 181 -4.48 16.34 1.22
C PHE A 181 -4.95 17.46 0.30
N VAL A 182 -4.29 17.57 -0.85
CA VAL A 182 -4.72 18.46 -1.93
C VAL A 182 -5.05 17.60 -3.16
N PRO A 183 -6.26 17.70 -3.75
CA PRO A 183 -6.63 16.97 -4.95
C PRO A 183 -5.60 17.09 -6.08
N PHE A 184 -5.34 15.98 -6.77
CA PHE A 184 -4.42 15.90 -7.90
C PHE A 184 -4.75 14.70 -8.78
N ALA A 185 -4.33 14.75 -10.05
CA ALA A 185 -4.41 13.63 -10.98
C ALA A 185 -5.82 12.99 -11.16
N GLY A 186 -6.88 13.68 -10.73
CA GLY A 186 -8.27 13.22 -10.73
C GLY A 186 -8.76 12.64 -9.39
N TRP A 187 -7.89 12.35 -8.43
CA TRP A 187 -8.30 11.98 -7.07
C TRP A 187 -8.76 13.21 -6.30
N THR A 188 -10.01 13.17 -5.85
CA THR A 188 -10.61 14.22 -5.00
C THR A 188 -10.56 13.87 -3.52
N LYS A 189 -10.29 12.60 -3.19
CA LYS A 189 -10.13 12.11 -1.81
C LYS A 189 -9.18 10.91 -1.78
N PRO A 190 -8.33 10.78 -0.75
CA PRO A 190 -7.52 9.59 -0.51
C PRO A 190 -8.29 8.55 0.30
N THR A 191 -7.82 7.30 0.24
CA THR A 191 -8.26 6.17 1.08
C THR A 191 -7.36 6.04 2.31
N GLU A 192 -6.05 6.18 2.11
CA GLU A 192 -5.05 6.11 3.17
C GLU A 192 -4.00 7.21 3.00
N LYS A 193 -3.31 7.52 4.10
CA LYS A 193 -2.18 8.45 4.16
C LYS A 193 -0.92 7.68 4.51
N ALA A 194 0.09 7.67 3.65
CA ALA A 194 1.43 7.23 4.00
C ALA A 194 2.20 8.37 4.69
N LYS A 195 2.78 8.09 5.86
CA LYS A 195 3.69 9.03 6.54
C LYS A 195 4.97 9.17 5.72
N ASN A 196 5.40 10.41 5.49
CA ASN A 196 6.63 10.70 4.72
C ASN A 196 7.91 10.22 5.42
N VAL A 197 7.87 10.01 6.74
CA VAL A 197 8.97 9.43 7.52
C VAL A 197 8.58 8.08 8.12
N PRO A 198 9.55 7.16 8.28
CA PRO A 198 9.36 5.97 9.11
C PRO A 198 9.10 6.35 10.58
N VAL A 199 8.34 5.52 11.27
CA VAL A 199 8.08 5.64 12.71
C VAL A 199 8.74 4.50 13.48
N ALA A 200 9.08 4.77 14.74
CA ALA A 200 9.62 3.74 15.64
C ALA A 200 8.48 2.88 16.18
N VAL A 201 8.44 1.62 15.77
CA VAL A 201 7.45 0.62 16.20
C VAL A 201 8.16 -0.70 16.44
N CYS A 202 7.92 -1.33 17.60
CA CYS A 202 8.48 -2.65 17.92
C CYS A 202 10.01 -2.72 17.81
N ASP A 203 10.70 -1.67 18.28
CA ASP A 203 12.15 -1.49 18.19
C ASP A 203 12.69 -1.49 16.74
N ALA A 204 11.82 -1.25 15.76
CA ALA A 204 12.15 -1.15 14.34
C ALA A 204 11.69 0.20 13.78
N SER A 205 12.34 0.64 12.70
CA SER A 205 11.95 1.82 11.92
C SER A 205 11.12 1.36 10.72
N ILE A 206 9.81 1.61 10.77
CA ILE A 206 8.83 1.07 9.80
C ILE A 206 8.02 2.21 9.19
N LYS A 207 7.81 2.15 7.88
CA LYS A 207 6.87 3.06 7.21
C LYS A 207 5.45 2.63 7.52
N GLN A 208 4.57 3.59 7.78
CA GLN A 208 3.17 3.29 8.07
C GLN A 208 2.23 4.08 7.17
N THR A 209 1.06 3.50 6.91
CA THR A 209 -0.10 4.26 6.45
C THR A 209 -1.15 4.37 7.56
N LEU A 210 -2.00 5.39 7.45
CA LEU A 210 -3.20 5.58 8.24
C LEU A 210 -4.39 5.48 7.28
N ARG A 211 -5.29 4.53 7.51
CA ARG A 211 -6.55 4.40 6.78
C ARG A 211 -7.61 5.29 7.41
N ARG A 212 -8.43 5.93 6.57
CA ARG A 212 -9.56 6.76 7.03
C ARG A 212 -10.51 5.97 7.93
N CYS A 213 -10.94 6.60 9.02
CA CYS A 213 -11.89 6.06 10.01
C CYS A 213 -13.35 6.03 9.50
N ASP A 214 -13.65 6.74 8.42
CA ASP A 214 -15.01 7.01 7.94
C ASP A 214 -15.31 6.29 6.61
N TYR A 215 -15.78 5.05 6.74
CA TYR A 215 -16.45 4.30 5.68
C TYR A 215 -17.80 3.77 6.17
#